data_AF-R9J0Y3-F1
#
_entry.id   AF-R9J0Y3-F1
#
_cell.length_a   1.000
_cell.length_b   1.000
_cell.length_c   1.000
_cell.angle_alpha   90.00
_cell.angle_beta   90.00
_cell.angle_gamma   90.00
#
_symmetry.space_group_name_H-M   'P 1'
#
loop_
_entity.id
_entity.type
_entity.pdbx_description
1 polymer ?
#
loop_
_entity_poly.entity_id
_entity_poly.type
_entity_poly.pdbx_seq_one_letter_code
_entity_poly.pdbx_strand_id
1 'polypeptide(L)'
;MDYYSAFPFYMGYQGYGQWAQPGMVQEDRILEDLEYLQQMYPTYARKYQSVISSVVDKMDYEGSFIYDQYPDKLTMRRMVDSVMAVIKNNEDTEKAAPVQRDVMLPQMMPENAVQNISEQDVAVSNMADRMPPRGVLTENAPWHEKEPWIRELVTVLMCSEILTRRRKNTRQNYYQF
;
A
#
# COMPACT_ATOMS: atom_id res chain seq x y z
N MET A 1 -17.74 -21.95 33.02
CA MET A 1 -16.89 -20.73 33.14
C MET A 1 -15.65 -20.97 32.33
N ASP A 2 -15.61 -20.39 31.13
CA ASP A 2 -14.52 -20.56 30.18
C ASP A 2 -13.33 -19.70 30.59
N TYR A 3 -12.36 -20.32 31.26
CA TYR A 3 -11.15 -19.66 31.78
C TYR A 3 -10.12 -19.27 30.69
N TYR A 4 -10.40 -19.54 29.42
CA TYR A 4 -9.46 -19.32 28.31
C TYR A 4 -9.59 -17.95 27.61
N SER A 5 -10.51 -17.08 28.05
CA SER A 5 -10.96 -15.93 27.24
C SER A 5 -10.31 -14.57 27.55
N ALA A 6 -9.26 -14.46 28.37
CA ALA A 6 -8.68 -13.15 28.66
C ALA A 6 -7.18 -13.16 28.95
N PHE A 7 -6.39 -13.66 28.00
CA PHE A 7 -4.97 -13.29 27.96
C PHE A 7 -4.81 -12.04 27.08
N PRO A 8 -4.09 -11.00 27.54
CA PRO A 8 -3.79 -9.87 26.68
C PRO A 8 -2.98 -10.34 25.47
N PHE A 9 -3.22 -9.74 24.31
CA PHE A 9 -2.68 -10.12 22.99
C PHE A 9 -1.18 -10.47 23.00
N TYR A 10 -0.38 -9.78 23.82
CA TYR A 10 1.07 -9.99 23.91
C TYR A 10 1.50 -11.16 24.83
N MET A 11 0.62 -11.67 25.71
CA MET A 11 0.89 -12.83 26.59
C MET A 11 0.42 -14.17 26.03
N GLY A 12 -0.43 -14.17 25.00
CA GLY A 12 -0.87 -15.39 24.30
C GLY A 12 0.22 -16.06 23.46
N TYR A 13 1.40 -15.44 23.37
CA TYR A 13 2.58 -15.95 22.65
C TYR A 13 3.34 -17.05 23.40
N GLN A 14 2.67 -17.78 24.29
CA GLN A 14 3.19 -19.02 24.86
C GLN A 14 2.33 -20.16 24.33
N GLY A 15 2.83 -20.80 23.28
CA GLY A 15 2.34 -22.08 22.79
C GLY A 15 2.42 -23.15 23.86
N TYR A 16 1.43 -23.19 24.75
CA TYR A 16 1.17 -24.36 25.58
C TYR A 16 0.60 -25.47 24.70
N GLY A 17 1.49 -26.20 24.03
CA GLY A 17 1.19 -27.50 23.42
C GLY A 17 1.86 -27.84 22.09
N GLN A 18 2.56 -26.92 21.42
CA GLN A 18 3.03 -27.13 20.03
C GLN A 18 4.51 -27.52 19.88
N TRP A 19 5.23 -27.71 20.98
CA TRP A 19 6.65 -28.12 20.98
C TRP A 19 6.91 -29.54 20.44
N ALA A 20 5.91 -30.23 19.90
CA ALA A 20 6.03 -31.60 19.40
C ALA A 20 5.74 -31.77 17.89
N GLN A 21 5.34 -30.73 17.16
CA GLN A 21 5.01 -30.86 15.72
C GLN A 21 5.60 -29.70 14.90
N PRO A 22 6.73 -29.91 14.21
CA PRO A 22 7.22 -28.96 13.22
C PRO A 22 6.19 -28.84 12.09
N GLY A 23 5.60 -27.66 11.91
CA GLY A 23 4.64 -27.39 10.82
C GLY A 23 3.18 -27.17 11.23
N MET A 24 2.88 -26.98 12.52
CA MET A 24 1.51 -26.72 13.01
C MET A 24 1.34 -25.32 13.63
N VAL A 25 1.94 -24.28 13.05
CA VAL A 25 1.29 -22.97 13.19
C VAL A 25 0.05 -23.09 12.31
N GLN A 26 -1.15 -23.12 12.89
CA GLN A 26 -2.39 -23.13 12.09
C GLN A 26 -2.29 -21.98 11.10
N GLU A 27 -2.11 -22.27 9.81
CA GLU A 27 -1.85 -21.24 8.82
C GLU A 27 -3.04 -20.28 8.68
N ASP A 28 -4.20 -20.68 9.20
CA ASP A 28 -5.38 -19.83 9.37
C ASP A 28 -5.15 -18.69 10.40
N ARG A 29 -4.34 -18.88 11.45
CA ARG A 29 -3.91 -17.78 12.36
C ARG A 29 -3.00 -16.76 11.66
N ILE A 30 -2.15 -17.21 10.74
CA ILE A 30 -1.30 -16.30 9.95
C ILE A 30 -2.16 -15.42 9.04
N LEU A 31 -3.30 -15.92 8.54
CA LEU A 31 -4.24 -15.13 7.74
C LEU A 31 -4.97 -14.10 8.59
N GLU A 32 -5.40 -14.47 9.80
CA GLU A 32 -6.01 -13.55 10.75
C GLU A 32 -5.06 -12.41 11.11
N ASP A 33 -3.78 -12.72 11.37
CA ASP A 33 -2.74 -11.72 11.59
C ASP A 33 -2.50 -10.85 10.34
N LEU A 34 -2.53 -11.42 9.13
CA LEU A 34 -2.37 -10.64 7.89
C LEU A 34 -3.56 -9.71 7.64
N GLU A 35 -4.79 -10.17 7.88
CA GLU A 35 -5.98 -9.33 7.79
C GLU A 35 -5.92 -8.20 8.83
N TYR A 36 -5.50 -8.51 10.06
CA TYR A 36 -5.27 -7.53 11.10
C TYR A 36 -4.20 -6.49 10.70
N LEU A 37 -3.08 -6.93 10.15
CA LEU A 37 -2.04 -6.03 9.65
C LEU A 37 -2.55 -5.14 8.51
N GLN A 38 -3.38 -5.70 7.60
CA GLN A 38 -4.03 -4.91 6.54
C GLN A 38 -5.00 -3.85 7.07
N GLN A 39 -5.67 -4.11 8.20
CA GLN A 39 -6.50 -3.10 8.87
C GLN A 39 -5.66 -1.93 9.39
N MET A 40 -4.42 -2.18 9.79
CA MET A 40 -3.47 -1.15 10.23
C MET A 40 -2.68 -0.51 9.08
N TYR A 41 -2.87 -0.98 7.83
CA TYR A 41 -2.19 -0.40 6.68
C TYR A 41 -2.60 1.06 6.46
N PRO A 42 -1.62 1.97 6.32
CA PRO A 42 -1.86 3.32 5.89
C PRO A 42 -2.63 3.39 4.57
N THR A 43 -3.32 4.51 4.33
CA THR A 43 -4.14 4.76 3.13
C THR A 43 -3.38 4.50 1.83
N TYR A 44 -2.11 4.90 1.74
CA TYR A 44 -1.27 4.68 0.55
C TYR A 44 -1.04 3.20 0.26
N ALA A 45 -0.79 2.36 1.27
CA ALA A 45 -0.52 0.94 1.09
C ALA A 45 -1.77 0.22 0.57
N ARG A 46 -2.96 0.62 1.04
CA ARG A 46 -4.25 0.11 0.53
C ARG A 46 -4.49 0.49 -0.94
N LYS A 47 -4.14 1.72 -1.34
CA LYS A 47 -4.21 2.14 -2.76
C LYS A 47 -3.35 1.22 -3.64
N TYR A 48 -2.10 0.98 -3.22
CA TYR A 48 -1.18 0.12 -3.97
C TYR A 48 -1.61 -1.34 -3.95
N GLN A 49 -2.17 -1.85 -2.86
CA GLN A 49 -2.67 -3.22 -2.77
C GLN A 49 -3.76 -3.49 -3.82
N SER A 50 -4.69 -2.57 -4.03
CA SER A 50 -5.71 -2.68 -5.09
C SER A 50 -5.10 -2.78 -6.48
N VAL A 51 -4.11 -1.93 -6.79
CA VAL A 51 -3.38 -1.96 -8.06
C VAL A 51 -2.61 -3.27 -8.21
N ILE A 52 -1.90 -3.71 -7.17
CA ILE A 52 -1.14 -4.96 -7.16
C ILE A 52 -2.06 -6.14 -7.42
N SER A 53 -3.19 -6.25 -6.72
CA SER A 53 -4.17 -7.33 -6.95
C SER A 53 -4.57 -7.38 -8.41
N SER A 54 -4.94 -6.23 -9.00
CA SER A 54 -5.34 -6.16 -10.40
C SER A 54 -4.25 -6.63 -11.38
N VAL A 55 -2.98 -6.39 -11.06
CA VAL A 55 -1.84 -6.80 -11.93
C VAL A 55 -1.54 -8.28 -11.74
N VAL A 56 -1.56 -8.77 -10.49
CA VAL A 56 -1.38 -10.19 -10.19
C VAL A 56 -2.51 -11.02 -10.80
N ASP A 57 -3.76 -10.53 -10.78
CA ASP A 57 -4.92 -11.16 -11.44
C ASP A 57 -4.69 -11.40 -12.93
N LYS A 58 -4.07 -10.44 -13.63
CA LYS A 58 -3.75 -10.59 -15.05
C LYS A 58 -2.67 -11.65 -15.32
N MET A 59 -1.83 -11.91 -14.34
CA MET A 59 -0.76 -12.91 -14.41
C MET A 59 -1.19 -14.28 -13.85
N ASP A 60 -2.43 -14.40 -13.39
CA ASP A 60 -2.99 -15.60 -12.79
C ASP A 60 -3.62 -16.48 -13.90
N TYR A 61 -2.78 -17.30 -14.53
CA TYR A 61 -3.19 -18.27 -15.53
C TYR A 61 -2.55 -19.64 -15.24
N GLU A 62 -3.11 -20.71 -15.81
CA GLU A 62 -2.57 -22.06 -15.65
C GLU A 62 -1.14 -22.16 -16.19
N GLY A 63 -0.21 -22.64 -15.37
CA GLY A 63 1.21 -22.68 -15.73
C GLY A 63 1.90 -21.30 -15.71
N SER A 64 1.30 -20.30 -15.05
CA SER A 64 2.00 -19.03 -14.78
C SER A 64 3.24 -19.27 -13.92
N PHE A 65 4.28 -18.46 -14.16
CA PHE A 65 5.51 -18.47 -13.35
C PHE A 65 5.23 -18.19 -11.86
N ILE A 66 4.07 -17.59 -11.56
CA ILE A 66 3.57 -17.37 -10.20
C ILE A 66 3.34 -18.70 -9.47
N TYR A 67 3.20 -19.83 -10.14
CA TYR A 67 3.05 -21.15 -9.50
C TYR A 67 4.31 -22.02 -9.55
N ASP A 68 5.41 -21.51 -10.12
CA ASP A 68 6.67 -22.25 -10.17
C ASP A 68 7.26 -22.48 -8.79
N GLN A 69 7.93 -23.64 -8.63
CA GLN A 69 8.66 -23.99 -7.41
C GLN A 69 9.68 -22.90 -7.03
N TYR A 70 10.36 -22.33 -8.04
CA TYR A 70 11.33 -21.25 -7.88
C TYR A 70 11.11 -20.18 -8.96
N PRO A 71 10.36 -19.10 -8.67
CA PRO A 71 10.18 -18.02 -9.64
C PRO A 71 11.49 -17.28 -9.90
N ASP A 72 11.74 -16.90 -11.14
CA ASP A 72 12.94 -16.14 -11.51
C ASP A 72 12.91 -14.70 -10.95
N LYS A 73 14.05 -14.27 -10.40
CA LYS A 73 14.24 -12.95 -9.77
C LYS A 73 14.10 -11.81 -10.78
N LEU A 74 14.46 -12.01 -12.05
CA LEU A 74 14.30 -10.97 -13.07
C LEU A 74 12.82 -10.78 -13.41
N THR A 75 12.08 -11.88 -13.58
CA THR A 75 10.63 -11.84 -13.84
C THR A 75 9.87 -11.14 -12.70
N MET A 76 10.18 -11.47 -11.45
CA MET A 76 9.60 -10.79 -10.27
C MET A 76 9.89 -9.29 -10.27
N ARG A 77 11.14 -8.89 -10.57
CA ARG A 77 11.52 -7.47 -10.65
C ARG A 77 10.79 -6.73 -11.76
N ARG A 78 10.68 -7.32 -12.96
CA ARG A 78 9.94 -6.74 -14.09
C ARG A 78 8.48 -6.51 -13.76
N MET A 79 7.86 -7.43 -13.01
CA MET A 79 6.48 -7.27 -12.58
C MET A 79 6.33 -6.15 -11.55
N VAL A 80 7.25 -6.00 -10.60
CA VAL A 80 7.31 -4.83 -9.70
C VAL A 80 7.45 -3.54 -10.50
N ASP A 81 8.36 -3.50 -11.48
CA ASP A 81 8.57 -2.32 -12.31
C ASP A 81 7.30 -1.98 -13.13
N SER A 82 6.56 -2.98 -13.59
CA SER A 82 5.25 -2.80 -14.24
C SER A 82 4.21 -2.20 -13.28
N VAL A 83 4.16 -2.66 -12.03
CA VAL A 83 3.25 -2.10 -11.02
C VAL A 83 3.63 -0.65 -10.71
N MET A 84 4.93 -0.36 -10.54
CA MET A 84 5.43 0.99 -10.31
C MET A 84 5.03 1.96 -11.43
N ALA A 85 5.10 1.51 -12.69
CA ALA A 85 4.65 2.30 -13.83
C ALA A 85 3.14 2.62 -13.78
N VAL A 86 2.31 1.64 -13.40
CA VAL A 86 0.85 1.84 -13.24
C VAL A 86 0.56 2.81 -12.09
N ILE A 87 1.24 2.67 -10.95
CA ILE A 87 1.09 3.57 -9.81
C ILE A 87 1.44 5.00 -10.20
N LYS A 88 2.56 5.19 -10.90
CA LYS A 88 2.98 6.50 -11.39
C LYS A 88 1.91 7.15 -12.28
N ASN A 89 1.39 6.40 -13.25
CA ASN A 89 0.35 6.88 -14.16
C ASN A 89 -0.95 7.25 -13.41
N ASN A 90 -1.33 6.48 -12.39
CA ASN A 90 -2.50 6.77 -11.57
C ASN A 90 -2.33 8.06 -10.77
N GLU A 91 -1.16 8.27 -10.14
CA GLU A 91 -0.88 9.52 -9.43
C GLU A 91 -0.85 10.74 -10.36
N ASP A 92 -0.30 10.60 -11.57
CA ASP A 92 -0.28 11.67 -12.56
C ASP A 92 -1.70 12.00 -13.03
N THR A 93 -2.56 10.99 -13.17
CA THR A 93 -3.99 11.16 -13.51
C THR A 93 -4.75 11.86 -12.38
N GLU A 94 -4.54 11.48 -11.12
CA GLU A 94 -5.14 12.12 -9.95
C GLU A 94 -4.72 13.59 -9.82
N LYS A 95 -3.43 13.90 -10.08
CA LYS A 95 -2.92 15.27 -10.12
C LYS A 95 -3.43 16.10 -11.29
N ALA A 96 -3.80 15.47 -12.40
CA ALA A 96 -4.37 16.11 -13.58
C ALA A 96 -5.89 16.36 -13.48
N ALA A 97 -6.56 15.78 -12.48
CA ALA A 97 -8.00 15.93 -12.27
C ALA A 97 -8.49 17.09 -11.35
N PRO A 98 -7.75 18.18 -11.03
CA PRO A 98 -8.30 19.30 -10.26
C PRO A 98 -9.03 20.29 -11.18
N VAL A 99 -10.06 19.84 -11.90
CA VAL A 99 -11.06 20.72 -12.52
C VAL A 99 -12.39 19.96 -12.51
N GLN A 100 -13.49 20.61 -12.08
CA GLN A 100 -14.91 20.20 -12.20
C GLN A 100 -15.63 19.66 -10.95
N ARG A 101 -15.15 19.92 -9.73
CA ARG A 101 -16.02 19.83 -8.55
C ARG A 101 -15.76 21.02 -7.64
N ASP A 102 -16.27 22.19 -8.02
CA ASP A 102 -16.78 23.19 -7.07
C ASP A 102 -17.58 24.29 -7.81
N VAL A 103 -18.91 24.19 -7.66
CA VAL A 103 -19.94 25.25 -7.51
C VAL A 103 -20.08 26.35 -8.59
N MET A 104 -21.19 26.23 -9.33
CA MET A 104 -21.87 27.33 -10.01
C MET A 104 -22.35 28.41 -9.02
N LEU A 105 -21.88 29.65 -9.16
CA LEU A 105 -22.44 30.83 -8.49
C LEU A 105 -22.63 31.98 -9.50
N PRO A 106 -23.83 32.59 -9.62
CA PRO A 106 -24.11 33.62 -10.63
C PRO A 106 -23.35 34.94 -10.40
N GLN A 107 -22.96 35.57 -11.51
CA GLN A 107 -22.37 36.92 -11.59
C GLN A 107 -23.20 37.98 -10.87
N MET A 108 -22.57 38.77 -9.99
CA MET A 108 -22.82 40.21 -9.90
C MET A 108 -21.62 40.93 -9.24
N MET A 109 -21.14 42.01 -9.86
CA MET A 109 -20.12 42.92 -9.31
C MET A 109 -20.80 44.03 -8.48
N PRO A 110 -20.05 44.73 -7.61
CA PRO A 110 -19.68 46.10 -7.99
C PRO A 110 -18.27 46.58 -7.61
N GLU A 111 -17.96 47.69 -8.26
CA GLU A 111 -16.81 48.60 -8.33
C GLU A 111 -16.22 49.18 -7.02
N ASN A 112 -14.91 49.50 -7.13
CA ASN A 112 -14.17 50.64 -6.56
C ASN A 112 -13.73 50.64 -5.07
N ALA A 113 -12.42 50.44 -4.84
CA ALA A 113 -11.52 51.44 -4.23
C ALA A 113 -10.06 50.93 -4.22
N VAL A 114 -9.16 51.73 -4.77
CA VAL A 114 -7.71 51.50 -4.86
C VAL A 114 -7.04 51.93 -3.55
N GLN A 115 -5.87 51.34 -3.29
CA GLN A 115 -4.74 51.82 -2.46
C GLN A 115 -4.58 51.17 -1.06
N ASN A 116 -3.68 50.20 -0.97
CA ASN A 116 -2.48 50.39 -0.15
C ASN A 116 -1.31 49.50 -0.63
N ILE A 117 -0.23 50.15 -1.05
CA ILE A 117 1.06 49.53 -1.39
C ILE A 117 2.00 49.89 -0.25
N SER A 118 2.37 48.92 0.59
CA SER A 118 3.67 48.82 1.28
C SER A 118 3.61 47.77 2.39
N GLU A 119 3.80 46.51 2.02
CA GLU A 119 4.20 45.43 2.96
C GLU A 119 4.90 44.30 2.17
N GLN A 120 5.71 44.70 1.18
CA GLN A 120 6.75 43.84 0.62
C GLN A 120 7.97 44.02 1.52
N ASP A 121 8.20 43.11 2.48
CA ASP A 121 9.56 42.73 2.97
C ASP A 121 9.61 41.76 4.19
N VAL A 122 8.51 41.20 4.70
CA VAL A 122 8.59 40.23 5.83
C VAL A 122 8.16 38.80 5.45
N ALA A 123 7.69 38.56 4.22
CA ALA A 123 7.13 37.26 3.82
C ALA A 123 8.07 36.38 2.97
N VAL A 124 9.39 36.65 2.92
CA VAL A 124 10.35 35.81 2.17
C VAL A 124 11.07 34.79 3.08
N SER A 125 11.03 34.95 4.40
CA SER A 125 11.81 34.09 5.31
C SER A 125 11.12 32.80 5.77
N ASN A 126 9.80 32.64 5.58
CA ASN A 126 9.04 31.51 6.16
C ASN A 126 8.76 30.35 5.18
N MET A 127 9.35 30.36 3.98
CA MET A 127 9.17 29.27 3.00
C MET A 127 10.16 28.13 3.21
N ALA A 128 11.34 28.41 3.76
CA ALA A 128 12.39 27.41 3.99
C ALA A 128 12.08 26.48 5.18
N ASP A 129 11.23 26.91 6.12
CA ASP A 129 10.92 26.17 7.36
C ASP A 129 9.73 25.20 7.22
N ARG A 130 9.19 25.05 6.00
CA ARG A 130 8.08 24.14 5.67
C ARG A 130 8.52 22.82 5.04
N MET A 131 9.81 22.66 4.76
CA MET A 131 10.34 21.46 4.14
C MET A 131 10.48 20.37 5.20
N PRO A 132 9.85 19.18 5.05
CA PRO A 132 10.05 18.11 6.01
C PRO A 132 11.53 17.75 6.08
N PRO A 133 12.04 17.35 7.27
CA PRO A 133 13.44 17.00 7.43
C PRO A 133 13.84 15.96 6.39
N ARG A 134 15.00 16.17 5.76
CA ARG A 134 15.57 15.29 4.74
C ARG A 134 15.63 13.85 5.28
N GLY A 135 14.74 12.99 4.77
CA GLY A 135 14.63 11.59 5.21
C GLY A 135 13.27 11.18 5.81
N VAL A 136 12.35 12.11 6.08
CA VAL A 136 10.97 11.75 6.41
C VAL A 136 10.22 11.48 5.11
N LEU A 137 10.11 10.20 4.75
CA LEU A 137 9.44 9.71 3.55
C LEU A 137 7.92 9.92 3.66
N THR A 138 7.47 11.16 3.45
CA THR A 138 6.05 11.51 3.45
C THR A 138 5.39 11.10 2.12
N GLU A 139 4.10 10.72 2.13
CA GLU A 139 3.31 10.39 0.92
C GLU A 139 3.37 11.51 -0.13
N ASN A 140 3.47 12.76 0.34
CA ASN A 140 3.43 13.97 -0.47
C ASN A 140 4.80 14.38 -1.05
N ALA A 141 5.86 13.60 -0.80
CA ALA A 141 7.18 13.85 -1.34
C ALA A 141 7.21 13.76 -2.89
N PRO A 142 8.12 14.48 -3.55
CA PRO A 142 8.31 14.35 -5.00
C PRO A 142 8.67 12.90 -5.37
N TRP A 143 8.22 12.45 -6.55
CA TRP A 143 8.28 11.02 -6.94
C TRP A 143 9.67 10.39 -6.79
N HIS A 144 10.72 11.10 -7.21
CA HIS A 144 12.10 10.60 -7.17
C HIS A 144 12.61 10.28 -5.76
N GLU A 145 12.11 10.96 -4.71
CA GLU A 145 12.49 10.69 -3.32
C GLU A 145 11.71 9.51 -2.74
N LYS A 146 10.46 9.33 -3.20
CA LYS A 146 9.59 8.27 -2.68
C LYS A 146 9.68 6.94 -3.44
N GLU A 147 10.16 6.95 -4.67
CA GLU A 147 10.28 5.78 -5.52
C GLU A 147 10.99 4.59 -4.83
N PRO A 148 12.13 4.75 -4.12
CA PRO A 148 12.85 3.60 -3.56
C PRO A 148 12.06 2.84 -2.50
N TRP A 149 11.45 3.54 -1.53
CA TRP A 149 10.72 2.86 -0.45
C TRP A 149 9.37 2.33 -0.92
N ILE A 150 8.70 3.03 -1.86
CA ILE A 150 7.47 2.51 -2.48
C ILE A 150 7.78 1.23 -3.23
N ARG A 151 8.91 1.18 -3.95
CA ARG A 151 9.34 -0.02 -4.67
C ARG A 151 9.54 -1.21 -3.74
N GLU A 152 10.21 -1.01 -2.61
CA GLU A 152 10.37 -2.07 -1.60
C GLU A 152 9.02 -2.51 -1.02
N LEU A 153 8.15 -1.55 -0.70
CA LEU A 153 6.80 -1.84 -0.22
C LEU A 153 5.99 -2.64 -1.24
N VAL A 154 5.97 -2.22 -2.50
CA VAL A 154 5.28 -2.90 -3.60
C VAL A 154 5.84 -4.31 -3.78
N THR A 155 7.16 -4.48 -3.67
CA THR A 155 7.80 -5.80 -3.76
C THR A 155 7.29 -6.74 -2.67
N VAL A 156 7.25 -6.28 -1.42
CA VAL A 156 6.77 -7.07 -0.28
C VAL A 156 5.28 -7.41 -0.43
N LEU A 157 4.45 -6.41 -0.77
CA LEU A 157 3.00 -6.59 -0.95
C LEU A 157 2.69 -7.56 -2.11
N MET A 158 3.40 -7.43 -3.23
CA MET A 158 3.26 -8.33 -4.37
C MET A 158 3.67 -9.76 -4.03
N CYS A 159 4.79 -9.95 -3.32
CA CYS A 159 5.21 -11.29 -2.86
C CYS A 159 4.17 -11.90 -1.91
N SER A 160 3.60 -11.10 -1.00
CA SER A 160 2.54 -11.54 -0.09
C SER A 160 1.28 -12.00 -0.84
N GLU A 161 0.84 -11.24 -1.85
CA GLU A 161 -0.29 -11.61 -2.71
C GLU A 161 -0.04 -12.92 -3.46
N ILE A 162 1.15 -13.09 -4.04
CA ILE A 162 1.54 -14.32 -4.74
C ILE A 162 1.53 -15.52 -3.79
N LEU A 163 2.10 -15.38 -2.59
CA LEU A 163 2.10 -16.45 -1.58
C LEU A 163 0.67 -16.83 -1.17
N THR A 164 -0.20 -15.83 -1.00
CA THR A 164 -1.61 -16.03 -0.67
C THR A 164 -2.33 -16.84 -1.75
N ARG A 165 -2.07 -16.55 -3.04
CA ARG A 165 -2.66 -17.27 -4.17
C ARG A 165 -2.13 -18.69 -4.31
N ARG A 166 -0.81 -18.87 -4.23
CA ARG A 166 -0.17 -20.21 -4.24
C ARG A 166 -0.81 -21.11 -3.18
N ARG A 167 -0.98 -20.61 -1.96
CA ARG A 167 -1.63 -21.36 -0.88
C ARG A 167 -3.08 -21.72 -1.21
N LYS A 168 -3.88 -20.77 -1.72
CA LYS A 168 -5.27 -21.03 -2.13
C LYS A 168 -5.32 -22.13 -3.19
N ASN A 169 -4.47 -22.06 -4.21
CA ASN A 169 -4.38 -23.07 -5.26
C ASN A 169 -3.96 -24.44 -4.71
N THR A 170 -2.95 -24.50 -3.85
CA THR A 170 -2.52 -25.74 -3.19
C THR A 170 -3.67 -26.40 -2.41
N ARG A 171 -4.48 -25.64 -1.66
CA ARG A 171 -5.66 -26.18 -0.96
C ARG A 171 -6.67 -26.75 -1.95
N GLN A 172 -6.97 -26.05 -3.05
CA GLN A 172 -7.93 -26.54 -4.04
C GLN A 172 -7.47 -27.87 -4.68
N ASN A 173 -6.18 -28.01 -4.99
CA ASN A 173 -5.64 -29.24 -5.56
C ASN A 173 -5.71 -30.44 -4.59
N TYR A 174 -5.67 -30.22 -3.27
CA TYR A 174 -5.83 -31.30 -2.28
C TYR A 174 -7.26 -31.85 -2.19
N TYR A 175 -8.28 -31.07 -2.55
CA TYR A 175 -9.70 -31.49 -2.50
C TYR A 175 -10.21 -32.10 -3.81
N GLN A 176 -9.37 -32.21 -4.84
CA GLN A 176 -9.73 -32.82 -6.14
C GLN A 176 -9.36 -34.31 -6.24
N PHE A 177 -8.99 -34.97 -5.14
CA PHE A 177 -8.74 -36.41 -5.05
C PHE A 177 -9.78 -37.11 -4.19
#